data_AF-A0A7X6SFK5-F1
#
_entry.id   AF-A0A7X6SFK5-F1
#
_cell.length_a   1.000
_cell.length_b   1.000
_cell.length_c   1.000
_cell.angle_alpha   90.00
_cell.angle_beta   90.00
_cell.angle_gamma   90.00
#
_symmetry.space_group_name_H-M   'P 1'
#
loop_
_entity.id
_entity.type
_entity.pdbx_description
1 polymer ?
#
loop_
_entity_poly.entity_id
_entity_poly.type
_entity_poly.pdbx_seq_one_letter_code
_entity_poly.pdbx_strand_id
1 'polypeptide(L)'
;MAIRKYKPTTPGRRGASVSDFAEVTRSTPEKSLVAPKTKTGGRNNQGRITTRHIGGGHKQAYRLIDFKRYDKDGVPAKVAHIEYDPNRTARIALLHYADGEKRYIIAPAGLSQGATVVAGVGSDIKPGNNLPLRNIPVGTTVHAVELRPGGGAKMGRSAGVAIQLVAREGKYATLRMPSGETRMVDVRCRATIGAVSNAEQSNIHWGKAGRMRWKGVRPSVRG
;
A
#
# COMPACT_ATOMS: atom_id res chain seq x y z
N MET A 1 12.01 -2.52 -9.05
CA MET A 1 11.21 -1.94 -10.16
C MET A 1 11.98 -0.88 -10.93
N ALA A 2 11.84 -0.79 -12.25
CA ALA A 2 12.37 0.29 -13.07
C ALA A 2 11.27 1.08 -13.80
N ILE A 3 11.63 2.29 -14.23
CA ILE A 3 10.75 3.17 -15.01
C ILE A 3 11.07 3.00 -16.48
N ARG A 4 10.08 2.57 -17.26
CA ARG A 4 10.19 2.51 -18.72
C ARG A 4 9.81 3.86 -19.31
N LYS A 5 10.80 4.60 -19.79
CA LYS A 5 10.59 5.84 -20.57
C LYS A 5 10.13 5.49 -21.98
N TYR A 6 9.16 6.23 -22.52
CA TYR A 6 8.73 6.05 -23.91
C TYR A 6 9.68 6.74 -24.89
N LYS A 7 9.85 6.15 -26.08
CA LYS A 7 10.43 6.87 -27.23
C LYS A 7 9.48 8.02 -27.64
N PRO A 8 9.99 9.21 -27.99
CA PRO A 8 9.19 10.40 -28.30
C PRO A 8 8.58 10.34 -29.72
N THR A 9 7.78 9.31 -29.96
CA THR A 9 7.12 9.02 -31.26
C THR A 9 5.95 9.94 -31.56
N THR A 10 5.34 10.52 -30.53
CA THR A 10 4.26 11.52 -30.65
C THR A 10 4.43 12.60 -29.58
N PRO A 11 3.88 13.81 -29.76
CA PRO A 11 4.03 14.91 -28.79
C PRO A 11 3.54 14.53 -27.39
N GLY A 12 2.41 13.80 -27.29
CA GLY A 12 1.87 13.36 -26.00
C GLY A 12 2.65 12.22 -25.32
N ARG A 13 3.57 11.56 -26.02
CA ARG A 13 4.49 10.56 -25.46
C ARG A 13 5.86 11.14 -25.10
N ARG A 14 6.21 12.33 -25.59
CA ARG A 14 7.46 13.00 -25.25
C ARG A 14 7.53 13.22 -23.73
N GLY A 15 8.63 12.79 -23.11
CA GLY A 15 8.82 12.86 -21.65
C GLY A 15 7.96 11.89 -20.83
N ALA A 16 7.01 11.17 -21.43
CA ALA A 16 6.12 10.25 -20.71
C ALA A 16 6.86 8.97 -20.30
N SER A 17 6.52 8.44 -19.13
CA SER A 17 7.05 7.17 -18.63
C SER A 17 5.97 6.29 -17.99
N VAL A 18 6.29 5.02 -17.79
CA VAL A 18 5.45 4.03 -17.11
C VAL A 18 6.26 3.18 -16.15
N SER A 19 5.57 2.58 -15.19
CA SER A 19 6.12 1.42 -14.47
C SER A 19 6.29 0.25 -15.46
N ASP A 20 7.40 -0.46 -15.34
CA ASP A 20 7.69 -1.69 -16.09
C ASP A 20 6.82 -2.89 -15.67
N PHE A 21 6.18 -2.81 -14.49
CA PHE A 21 5.41 -3.88 -13.86
C PHE A 21 6.20 -5.18 -13.63
N ALA A 22 7.53 -5.12 -13.50
CA ALA A 22 8.39 -6.31 -13.36
C ALA A 22 8.03 -7.18 -12.14
N GLU A 23 7.53 -6.57 -11.07
CA GLU A 23 7.12 -7.27 -9.83
C GLU A 23 5.72 -7.90 -9.92
N VAL A 24 4.94 -7.61 -10.97
CA VAL A 24 3.57 -8.11 -11.11
C VAL A 24 3.58 -9.50 -11.72
N THR A 25 3.24 -10.49 -10.91
CA THR A 25 3.21 -11.92 -11.29
C THR A 25 1.89 -12.38 -11.89
N ARG A 26 0.80 -11.65 -11.63
CA ARG A 26 -0.56 -11.99 -12.07
C ARG A 26 -1.33 -10.74 -12.47
N SER A 27 -2.07 -10.83 -13.57
CA SER A 27 -2.87 -9.72 -14.13
C SER A 27 -4.34 -9.73 -13.69
N THR A 28 -4.83 -10.87 -13.20
CA THR A 28 -6.21 -11.08 -12.75
C THR A 28 -6.29 -11.14 -11.21
N PRO A 29 -7.29 -10.49 -10.59
CA PRO A 29 -7.45 -10.52 -9.14
C PRO A 29 -8.19 -11.79 -8.67
N GLU A 30 -8.04 -12.12 -7.40
CA GLU A 30 -8.78 -13.22 -6.75
C GLU A 30 -10.26 -12.86 -6.62
N LYS A 31 -11.14 -13.66 -7.23
CA LYS A 31 -12.58 -13.34 -7.35
C LYS A 31 -13.27 -13.14 -6.00
N SER A 32 -12.92 -13.93 -4.98
CA SER A 32 -13.51 -13.84 -3.63
C SER A 32 -13.11 -12.58 -2.86
N LEU A 33 -12.00 -11.92 -3.25
CA LEU A 33 -11.44 -10.75 -2.55
C LEU A 33 -11.68 -9.44 -3.32
N VAL A 34 -12.63 -9.44 -4.26
CA VAL A 34 -12.99 -8.29 -5.07
C VAL A 34 -14.40 -7.82 -4.70
N ALA A 35 -14.53 -6.53 -4.41
CA ALA A 35 -15.80 -5.87 -4.14
C ALA A 35 -16.09 -4.75 -5.17
N PRO A 36 -17.36 -4.45 -5.45
CA PRO A 36 -17.71 -3.29 -6.27
C PRO A 36 -17.25 -1.99 -5.59
N LYS A 37 -16.79 -1.03 -6.39
CA LYS A 37 -16.43 0.31 -5.92
C LYS A 37 -17.26 1.36 -6.64
N THR A 38 -18.14 2.03 -5.89
CA THR A 38 -18.92 3.15 -6.39
C THR A 38 -18.05 4.41 -6.45
N LYS A 39 -18.28 5.25 -7.47
CA LYS A 39 -17.57 6.52 -7.63
C LYS A 39 -18.44 7.65 -7.11
N THR A 40 -17.88 8.50 -6.26
CA THR A 40 -18.60 9.69 -5.73
C THR A 40 -18.58 10.86 -6.70
N GLY A 41 -17.57 10.95 -7.57
CA GLY A 41 -17.37 12.13 -8.43
C GLY A 41 -17.11 13.43 -7.65
N GLY A 42 -16.67 13.32 -6.39
CA GLY A 42 -16.46 14.46 -5.50
C GLY A 42 -17.73 15.02 -4.87
N ARG A 43 -18.85 14.28 -4.91
CA ARG A 43 -20.14 14.68 -4.34
C ARG A 43 -20.43 13.99 -3.00
N ASN A 44 -21.14 14.67 -2.10
CA ASN A 44 -21.65 14.10 -0.85
C ASN A 44 -23.01 13.39 -1.05
N ASN A 45 -23.61 12.92 0.06
CA ASN A 45 -24.93 12.27 0.08
C ASN A 45 -26.09 13.19 -0.37
N GLN A 46 -25.92 14.51 -0.36
CA GLN A 46 -26.88 15.48 -0.89
C GLN A 46 -26.66 15.78 -2.39
N GLY A 47 -25.71 15.12 -3.04
CA GLY A 47 -25.37 15.35 -4.45
C GLY A 47 -24.56 16.63 -4.72
N ARG A 48 -24.18 17.38 -3.68
CA ARG A 48 -23.40 18.62 -3.80
C ARG A 48 -21.91 18.32 -3.95
N ILE A 49 -21.21 19.09 -4.77
CA ILE A 49 -19.76 18.97 -4.93
C ILE A 49 -19.08 19.49 -3.65
N THR A 50 -18.50 18.59 -2.87
CA THR A 50 -17.71 18.93 -1.68
C THR A 50 -16.21 18.87 -1.95
N THR A 51 -15.79 18.09 -2.95
CA THR A 51 -14.39 18.04 -3.40
C THR A 51 -14.33 18.26 -4.90
N ARG A 52 -13.73 19.38 -5.32
CA ARG A 52 -13.59 19.76 -6.73
C ARG A 52 -12.61 18.84 -7.47
N HIS A 53 -12.67 18.90 -8.79
CA HIS A 53 -11.71 18.26 -9.71
C HIS A 53 -11.69 16.72 -9.70
N ILE A 54 -12.73 16.04 -9.18
CA ILE A 54 -12.84 14.58 -9.17
C ILE A 54 -13.92 14.12 -10.18
N GLY A 55 -13.66 13.06 -10.95
CA GLY A 55 -14.66 12.41 -11.82
C GLY A 55 -14.13 11.91 -13.17
N GLY A 56 -14.90 11.06 -13.86
CA GLY A 56 -14.64 10.58 -15.23
C GLY A 56 -13.55 9.51 -15.42
N GLY A 57 -12.84 9.11 -14.36
CA GLY A 57 -11.76 8.10 -14.45
C GLY A 57 -12.24 6.71 -14.86
N HIS A 58 -11.31 5.79 -15.14
CA HIS A 58 -11.64 4.40 -15.52
C HIS A 58 -12.40 3.66 -14.39
N LYS A 59 -13.28 2.70 -14.73
CA LYS A 59 -13.99 1.88 -13.72
C LYS A 59 -12.98 1.03 -12.93
N GLN A 60 -13.19 0.90 -11.63
CA GLN A 60 -12.31 0.16 -10.73
C GLN A 60 -13.14 -0.78 -9.87
N ALA A 61 -12.55 -1.90 -9.49
CA ALA A 61 -13.07 -2.78 -8.45
C ALA A 61 -12.16 -2.68 -7.22
N TYR A 62 -12.75 -2.75 -6.03
CA TYR A 62 -12.00 -2.68 -4.77
C TYR A 62 -11.41 -4.05 -4.44
N ARG A 63 -10.15 -4.07 -3.99
CA ARG A 63 -9.51 -5.28 -3.43
C ARG A 63 -9.56 -5.20 -1.93
N LEU A 64 -10.14 -6.23 -1.30
CA LEU A 64 -10.21 -6.38 0.15
C LEU A 64 -8.81 -6.68 0.68
N ILE A 65 -8.20 -5.69 1.34
CA ILE A 65 -6.87 -5.82 1.94
C ILE A 65 -6.99 -5.96 3.44
N ASP A 66 -6.22 -6.89 3.99
CA ASP A 66 -6.07 -7.10 5.42
C ASP A 66 -5.11 -6.07 6.01
N PHE A 67 -5.69 -5.09 6.71
CA PHE A 67 -4.96 -4.09 7.50
C PHE A 67 -4.85 -4.45 8.98
N LYS A 68 -5.41 -5.58 9.41
CA LYS A 68 -5.53 -5.97 10.82
C LYS A 68 -4.51 -7.05 11.19
N ARG A 69 -4.48 -8.14 10.41
CA ARG A 69 -3.55 -9.28 10.51
C ARG A 69 -3.43 -9.96 11.90
N TYR A 70 -4.22 -9.58 12.90
CA TYR A 70 -4.08 -10.07 14.28
C TYR A 70 -4.71 -11.42 14.56
N ASP A 71 -5.63 -11.85 13.71
CA ASP A 71 -6.41 -13.08 13.84
C ASP A 71 -5.70 -14.31 13.27
N LYS A 72 -4.56 -14.11 12.60
CA LYS A 72 -3.72 -15.18 12.02
C LYS A 72 -2.34 -15.25 12.66
N ASP A 73 -2.29 -14.99 13.97
CA ASP A 73 -1.05 -15.11 14.74
C ASP A 73 -0.54 -16.56 14.72
N GLY A 74 0.74 -16.73 14.38
CA GLY A 74 1.40 -18.04 14.30
C GLY A 74 1.07 -18.84 13.03
N VAL A 75 0.09 -18.44 12.22
CA VAL A 75 -0.26 -19.15 10.99
C VAL A 75 0.61 -18.62 9.84
N PRO A 76 1.51 -19.45 9.26
CA PRO A 76 2.33 -19.02 8.14
C PRO A 76 1.48 -18.89 6.88
N ALA A 77 1.82 -17.91 6.06
CA ALA A 77 1.23 -17.73 4.74
C ALA A 77 2.31 -17.66 3.67
N LYS A 78 2.07 -18.35 2.55
CA LYS A 78 2.94 -18.28 1.38
C LYS A 78 2.47 -17.16 0.46
N VAL A 79 3.41 -16.35 -0.02
CA VAL A 79 3.13 -15.32 -1.03
C VAL A 79 2.85 -16.01 -2.36
N ALA A 80 1.57 -16.09 -2.73
CA ALA A 80 1.14 -16.73 -3.96
C ALA A 80 1.42 -15.86 -5.18
N HIS A 81 1.07 -14.58 -5.12
CA HIS A 81 1.24 -13.64 -6.22
C HIS A 81 1.45 -12.21 -5.72
N ILE A 82 2.17 -11.41 -6.51
CA ILE A 82 2.20 -9.96 -6.40
C ILE A 82 1.42 -9.37 -7.57
N GLU A 83 0.54 -8.42 -7.28
CA GLU A 83 -0.47 -7.91 -8.21
C GLU A 83 -0.55 -6.37 -8.25
N TYR A 84 -1.10 -5.89 -9.35
CA TYR A 84 -1.49 -4.49 -9.51
C TYR A 84 -2.81 -4.18 -8.79
N ASP A 85 -2.86 -3.07 -8.06
CA ASP A 85 -4.11 -2.54 -7.50
C ASP A 85 -4.41 -1.12 -8.01
N PRO A 86 -5.54 -0.89 -8.71
CA PRO A 86 -5.90 0.44 -9.21
C PRO A 86 -6.31 1.44 -8.10
N ASN A 87 -6.55 0.99 -6.87
CA ASN A 87 -7.08 1.79 -5.77
C ASN A 87 -6.01 2.46 -4.92
N ARG A 88 -4.73 2.14 -5.13
CA ARG A 88 -3.60 2.67 -4.35
C ARG A 88 -2.34 2.75 -5.20
N THR A 89 -1.31 3.34 -4.60
CA THR A 89 0.02 3.46 -5.22
C THR A 89 0.85 2.19 -5.05
N ALA A 90 0.77 1.51 -3.91
CA ALA A 90 1.54 0.30 -3.61
C ALA A 90 1.05 -0.94 -4.40
N ARG A 91 1.91 -1.94 -4.56
CA ARG A 91 1.50 -3.28 -5.00
C ARG A 91 0.81 -4.02 -3.86
N ILE A 92 0.05 -5.06 -4.21
CA ILE A 92 -0.58 -5.95 -3.24
C ILE A 92 -0.04 -7.36 -3.41
N ALA A 93 0.12 -8.09 -2.32
CA ALA A 93 0.54 -9.48 -2.33
C ALA A 93 -0.65 -10.35 -1.90
N LEU A 94 -0.97 -11.36 -2.69
CA LEU A 94 -1.92 -12.42 -2.34
C LEU A 94 -1.19 -13.46 -1.49
N LEU A 95 -1.70 -13.67 -0.29
CA LEU A 95 -1.23 -14.66 0.66
C LEU A 95 -2.17 -15.87 0.65
N HIS A 96 -1.60 -17.07 0.63
CA HIS A 96 -2.30 -18.31 0.95
C HIS A 96 -1.83 -18.76 2.32
N TYR A 97 -2.71 -18.69 3.31
CA TYR A 97 -2.44 -19.18 4.66
C TYR A 97 -2.46 -20.71 4.68
N ALA A 98 -1.72 -21.31 5.62
CA ALA A 98 -1.68 -22.76 5.81
C ALA A 98 -3.06 -23.36 6.16
N ASP A 99 -3.98 -22.56 6.70
CA ASP A 99 -5.37 -22.94 6.98
C ASP A 99 -6.30 -22.87 5.75
N GLY A 100 -5.77 -22.53 4.58
CA GLY A 100 -6.51 -22.43 3.32
C GLY A 100 -7.14 -21.06 3.05
N GLU A 101 -7.08 -20.12 3.99
CA GLU A 101 -7.61 -18.77 3.76
C GLU A 101 -6.70 -17.96 2.83
N LYS A 102 -7.32 -17.11 1.99
CA LYS A 102 -6.61 -16.19 1.11
C LYS A 102 -6.85 -14.75 1.53
N ARG A 103 -5.79 -13.96 1.61
CA ARG A 103 -5.90 -12.52 1.88
C ARG A 103 -4.92 -11.71 1.07
N TYR A 104 -5.28 -10.47 0.79
CA TYR A 104 -4.33 -9.49 0.28
C TYR A 104 -3.70 -8.69 1.41
N ILE A 105 -2.40 -8.44 1.29
CA ILE A 105 -1.69 -7.43 2.07
C ILE A 105 -1.10 -6.37 1.13
N ILE A 106 -0.69 -5.23 1.67
CA ILE A 106 0.22 -4.34 0.94
C ILE A 106 1.55 -5.09 0.78
N ALA A 107 2.09 -5.13 -0.43
CA ALA A 107 3.37 -5.77 -0.69
C ALA A 107 4.51 -4.92 -0.11
N PRO A 108 5.34 -5.45 0.79
CA PRO A 108 6.59 -4.85 1.22
C PRO A 108 7.62 -4.83 0.08
N ALA A 109 8.59 -3.92 0.16
CA ALA A 109 9.75 -3.92 -0.71
C ALA A 109 10.60 -5.18 -0.49
N GLY A 110 11.06 -5.79 -1.58
CA GLY A 110 11.87 -7.01 -1.54
C GLY A 110 11.10 -8.31 -1.29
N LEU A 111 9.77 -8.26 -1.11
CA LEU A 111 8.96 -9.47 -1.02
C LEU A 111 8.85 -10.13 -2.40
N SER A 112 9.18 -11.41 -2.50
CA SER A 112 9.11 -12.20 -3.73
C SER A 112 8.02 -13.27 -3.65
N GLN A 113 7.63 -13.79 -4.81
CA GLN A 113 6.72 -14.92 -4.90
C GLN A 113 7.33 -16.16 -4.23
N GLY A 114 6.53 -16.91 -3.48
CA GLY A 114 6.95 -18.12 -2.78
C GLY A 114 7.55 -17.87 -1.40
N ALA A 115 7.86 -16.63 -1.03
CA ALA A 115 8.31 -16.29 0.32
C ALA A 115 7.22 -16.61 1.37
N THR A 116 7.64 -16.96 2.58
CA THR A 116 6.75 -17.19 3.71
C THR A 116 6.69 -15.94 4.58
N VAL A 117 5.48 -15.51 4.93
CA VAL A 117 5.24 -14.42 5.87
C VAL A 117 4.41 -14.92 7.05
N VAL A 118 4.74 -14.44 8.23
CA VAL A 118 4.07 -14.82 9.48
C VAL A 118 3.67 -13.56 10.24
N ALA A 119 2.51 -13.61 10.88
CA ALA A 119 2.10 -12.60 11.85
C ALA A 119 2.20 -13.18 13.26
N GLY A 120 2.54 -12.35 14.23
CA GLY A 120 2.52 -12.71 15.65
C GLY A 120 3.82 -12.44 16.39
N VAL A 121 3.75 -12.55 17.71
CA VAL A 121 4.78 -12.14 18.69
C VAL A 121 6.12 -12.87 18.50
N GLY A 122 6.07 -14.15 18.09
CA GLY A 122 7.24 -14.99 17.86
C GLY A 122 7.80 -14.97 16.43
N SER A 123 7.34 -14.05 15.58
CA SER A 123 7.79 -14.01 14.18
C SER A 123 9.21 -13.44 14.06
N ASP A 124 9.98 -13.94 13.09
CA ASP A 124 11.28 -13.34 12.77
C ASP A 124 11.13 -11.88 12.28
N ILE A 125 12.18 -11.07 12.49
CA ILE A 125 12.27 -9.71 11.94
C ILE A 125 12.68 -9.76 10.46
N LYS A 126 11.75 -10.20 9.62
CA LYS A 126 11.90 -10.30 8.15
C LYS A 126 10.85 -9.45 7.43
N PRO A 127 11.17 -8.84 6.27
CA PRO A 127 10.20 -8.05 5.50
C PRO A 127 8.90 -8.82 5.23
N GLY A 128 7.76 -8.19 5.52
CA GLY A 128 6.43 -8.79 5.36
C GLY A 128 5.85 -9.47 6.60
N ASN A 129 6.67 -9.78 7.59
CA ASN A 129 6.17 -10.24 8.89
C ASN A 129 5.51 -9.09 9.66
N ASN A 130 4.49 -9.42 10.45
CA ASN A 130 3.69 -8.45 11.19
C ASN A 130 3.75 -8.74 12.68
N LEU A 131 4.17 -7.75 13.48
CA LEU A 131 4.37 -7.88 14.91
C LEU A 131 3.85 -6.65 15.66
N PRO A 132 3.51 -6.77 16.96
CA PRO A 132 3.38 -5.61 17.84
C PRO A 132 4.68 -4.82 17.92
N LEU A 133 4.60 -3.49 18.01
CA LEU A 133 5.77 -2.60 18.13
C LEU A 133 6.66 -2.95 19.34
N ARG A 134 6.09 -3.53 20.41
CA ARG A 134 6.84 -4.07 21.56
C ARG A 134 7.85 -5.15 21.19
N ASN A 135 7.64 -5.90 20.11
CA ASN A 135 8.48 -7.03 19.73
C ASN A 135 9.47 -6.68 18.62
N ILE A 136 9.34 -5.48 18.07
CA ILE A 136 10.17 -5.02 16.96
C ILE A 136 11.42 -4.33 17.54
N PRO A 137 12.64 -4.68 17.07
CA PRO A 137 13.86 -4.00 17.49
C PRO A 137 13.85 -2.52 17.11
N VAL A 138 14.35 -1.68 18.01
CA VAL A 138 14.54 -0.25 17.74
C VAL A 138 15.53 -0.06 16.58
N GLY A 139 15.31 0.96 15.76
CA GLY A 139 16.08 1.26 14.56
C GLY A 139 15.52 0.60 13.29
N THR A 140 14.66 -0.41 13.41
CA THR A 140 14.08 -1.10 12.26
C THR A 140 13.11 -0.21 11.48
N THR A 141 13.02 -0.49 10.18
CA THR A 141 12.05 0.13 9.28
C THR A 141 10.79 -0.70 9.22
N VAL A 142 9.65 -0.03 9.41
CA VAL A 142 8.32 -0.62 9.41
C VAL A 142 7.35 0.17 8.52
N HIS A 143 6.25 -0.45 8.16
CA HIS A 143 5.15 0.17 7.44
C HIS A 143 3.80 -0.40 7.92
N ALA A 144 2.70 0.14 7.39
CA ALA A 144 1.34 -0.27 7.75
C ALA A 144 1.13 -0.32 9.28
N VAL A 145 1.43 0.79 9.96
CA VAL A 145 1.37 0.90 11.42
C VAL A 145 -0.03 1.30 11.88
N GLU A 146 -0.53 0.66 12.94
CA GLU A 146 -1.78 1.03 13.60
C GLU A 146 -1.65 2.33 14.41
N LEU A 147 -2.74 3.09 14.52
CA LEU A 147 -2.76 4.27 15.40
C LEU A 147 -3.20 3.93 16.83
N ARG A 148 -4.11 2.97 16.96
CA ARG A 148 -4.60 2.42 18.22
C ARG A 148 -4.57 0.89 18.10
N PRO A 149 -4.32 0.15 19.20
CA PRO A 149 -4.25 -1.30 19.15
C PRO A 149 -5.54 -1.90 18.55
N GLY A 150 -5.41 -2.71 17.49
CA GLY A 150 -6.55 -3.36 16.81
C GLY A 150 -7.37 -2.43 15.89
N GLY A 151 -7.01 -1.16 15.78
CA GLY A 151 -7.67 -0.19 14.88
C GLY A 151 -7.34 -0.39 13.39
N GLY A 152 -6.45 -1.33 13.08
CA GLY A 152 -5.93 -1.59 11.75
C GLY A 152 -4.94 -0.53 11.29
N ALA A 153 -4.10 -0.91 10.32
CA ALA A 153 -3.04 -0.07 9.78
C ALA A 153 -3.59 1.24 9.16
N LYS A 154 -3.06 2.37 9.62
CA LYS A 154 -3.40 3.72 9.11
C LYS A 154 -2.20 4.42 8.51
N MET A 155 -1.03 4.25 9.12
CA MET A 155 0.21 4.97 8.82
C MET A 155 1.12 4.15 7.91
N GLY A 156 1.85 4.82 7.02
CA GLY A 156 2.85 4.17 6.16
C GLY A 156 2.26 3.17 5.15
N ARG A 157 1.23 3.56 4.39
CA ARG A 157 0.55 2.67 3.42
C ARG A 157 0.84 2.97 1.95
N SER A 158 1.37 4.15 1.65
CA SER A 158 1.64 4.55 0.25
C SER A 158 2.92 3.90 -0.26
N ALA A 159 3.03 3.77 -1.58
CA ALA A 159 4.21 3.25 -2.25
C ALA A 159 5.50 3.95 -1.80
N GLY A 160 6.57 3.18 -1.60
CA GLY A 160 7.89 3.67 -1.19
C GLY A 160 7.99 4.20 0.24
N VAL A 161 6.88 4.20 1.00
CA VAL A 161 6.87 4.77 2.35
C VAL A 161 7.47 3.80 3.36
N ALA A 162 8.25 4.35 4.27
CA ALA A 162 8.85 3.67 5.41
C ALA A 162 8.69 4.55 6.66
N ILE A 163 8.55 3.92 7.82
CA ILE A 163 8.51 4.55 9.14
C ILE A 163 9.64 3.92 9.95
N GLN A 164 10.42 4.73 10.66
CA GLN A 164 11.49 4.22 11.50
C GLN A 164 11.03 4.16 12.96
N LEU A 165 11.24 3.03 13.61
CA LEU A 165 11.06 2.91 15.06
C LEU A 165 12.29 3.50 15.76
N VAL A 166 12.15 4.66 16.38
CA VAL A 166 13.29 5.43 16.94
C VAL A 166 13.58 5.05 18.38
N ALA A 167 12.54 4.89 19.19
CA ALA A 167 12.68 4.57 20.61
C ALA A 167 11.47 3.80 21.10
N ARG A 168 11.63 3.15 22.25
CA ARG A 168 10.56 2.45 22.96
C ARG A 168 10.70 2.70 24.46
N GLU A 169 9.75 3.44 25.02
CA GLU A 169 9.76 3.88 26.41
C GLU A 169 8.41 3.53 27.07
N GLY A 170 8.46 2.64 28.06
CA GLY A 170 7.28 2.21 28.81
C GLY A 170 6.16 1.67 27.91
N LYS A 171 5.03 2.39 27.87
CA LYS A 171 3.83 2.03 27.10
C LYS A 171 3.82 2.58 25.68
N TYR A 172 4.80 3.41 25.29
CA TYR A 172 4.82 4.07 24.00
C TYR A 172 6.09 3.73 23.19
N ALA A 173 5.90 3.66 21.88
CA ALA A 173 6.94 3.58 20.86
C ALA A 173 6.97 4.91 20.10
N THR A 174 8.18 5.43 19.89
CA THR A 174 8.39 6.67 19.15
C THR A 174 8.72 6.33 17.71
N LEU A 175 7.89 6.81 16.79
CA LEU A 175 8.02 6.58 15.36
C LEU A 175 8.41 7.87 14.65
N ARG A 176 9.39 7.79 13.74
CA ARG A 176 9.69 8.85 12.79
C ARG A 176 8.91 8.63 11.52
N MET A 177 7.99 9.55 11.25
CA MET A 177 7.08 9.50 10.12
C MET A 177 7.76 9.97 8.83
N PRO A 178 7.20 9.63 7.65
CA PRO A 178 7.75 10.05 6.36
C PRO A 178 7.66 11.56 6.15
N SER A 179 6.77 12.25 6.88
CA SER A 179 6.68 13.70 6.93
C SER A 179 7.82 14.37 7.71
N GLY A 180 8.64 13.60 8.41
CA GLY A 180 9.61 14.11 9.39
C GLY A 180 9.03 14.27 10.79
N GLU A 181 7.71 14.16 10.97
CA GLU A 181 7.04 14.21 12.27
C GLU A 181 7.51 13.04 13.16
N THR A 182 7.82 13.32 14.42
CA THR A 182 8.05 12.30 15.44
C THR A 182 6.78 12.12 16.24
N ARG A 183 6.29 10.88 16.32
CA ARG A 183 5.00 10.57 16.95
C ARG A 183 5.08 9.38 17.88
N MET A 184 4.46 9.50 19.05
CA MET A 184 4.31 8.40 20.00
C MET A 184 3.06 7.57 19.70
N VAL A 185 3.19 6.24 19.77
CA VAL A 185 2.14 5.25 19.51
C VAL A 185 2.19 4.16 20.58
N ASP A 186 1.05 3.60 20.98
CA ASP A 186 1.00 2.50 21.95
C ASP A 186 1.83 1.30 21.45
N VAL A 187 2.69 0.73 22.30
CA VAL A 187 3.56 -0.41 21.95
C VAL A 187 2.81 -1.68 21.54
N ARG A 188 1.51 -1.78 21.89
CA ARG A 188 0.64 -2.89 21.49
C ARG A 188 0.14 -2.78 20.04
N CYS A 189 0.25 -1.60 19.43
CA CYS A 189 -0.08 -1.42 18.01
C CYS A 189 0.79 -2.32 17.14
N ARG A 190 0.19 -2.86 16.07
CA ARG A 190 0.92 -3.67 15.09
C ARG A 190 1.58 -2.85 14.00
N ALA A 191 2.66 -3.40 13.47
CA ALA A 191 3.37 -2.89 12.32
C ALA A 191 3.90 -4.06 11.47
N THR A 192 4.09 -3.81 10.18
CA THR A 192 4.71 -4.78 9.27
C THR A 192 6.15 -4.38 9.02
N ILE A 193 7.09 -5.32 9.12
CA ILE A 193 8.51 -5.08 8.89
C ILE A 193 8.77 -4.77 7.41
N GLY A 194 9.66 -3.81 7.16
CA GLY A 194 10.08 -3.37 5.83
C GLY A 194 9.40 -2.08 5.37
N ALA A 195 9.83 -1.57 4.21
CA ALA A 195 9.21 -0.45 3.52
C ALA A 195 8.09 -0.93 2.57
N VAL A 196 7.22 -0.04 2.12
CA VAL A 196 6.21 -0.36 1.10
C VAL A 196 6.86 -0.46 -0.28
N SER A 197 6.44 -1.42 -1.09
CA SER A 197 6.87 -1.61 -2.49
C SER A 197 6.56 -0.40 -3.41
N ASN A 198 7.04 -0.47 -4.66
CA ASN A 198 6.79 0.50 -5.73
C ASN A 198 7.32 1.93 -5.43
N ALA A 199 8.54 2.04 -4.87
CA ALA A 199 9.13 3.34 -4.52
C ALA A 199 9.26 4.32 -5.71
N GLU A 200 9.53 3.80 -6.90
CA GLU A 200 9.67 4.58 -8.14
C GLU A 200 8.36 5.20 -8.67
N GLN A 201 7.23 4.99 -7.98
CA GLN A 201 5.93 5.50 -8.39
C GLN A 201 5.86 7.03 -8.53
N SER A 202 6.64 7.77 -7.74
CA SER A 202 6.72 9.24 -7.79
C SER A 202 7.38 9.76 -9.07
N ASN A 203 8.30 8.98 -9.62
CA ASN A 203 9.13 9.34 -10.76
C ASN A 203 8.43 9.10 -12.11
N ILE A 204 7.17 8.62 -12.08
CA ILE A 204 6.36 8.41 -13.28
C ILE A 204 5.85 9.75 -13.83
N HIS A 205 6.28 10.08 -15.04
CA HIS A 205 5.76 11.22 -15.79
C HIS A 205 4.57 10.80 -16.65
N TRP A 206 3.40 11.38 -16.36
CA TRP A 206 2.16 11.05 -17.09
C TRP A 206 2.14 11.53 -18.55
N GLY A 207 2.92 12.57 -18.89
CA GLY A 207 3.12 13.10 -20.25
C GLY A 207 1.95 13.89 -20.84
N LYS A 208 0.71 13.40 -20.73
CA LYS A 208 -0.47 14.04 -21.35
C LYS A 208 -1.63 14.21 -20.38
N ALA A 209 -2.42 15.28 -20.59
CA ALA A 209 -3.61 15.59 -19.79
C ALA A 209 -4.62 14.43 -19.76
N GLY A 210 -4.89 13.79 -20.90
CA GLY A 210 -5.81 12.65 -20.99
C GLY A 210 -5.45 11.48 -20.07
N ARG A 211 -4.16 11.29 -19.76
CA ARG A 211 -3.73 10.22 -18.84
C ARG A 211 -4.10 10.53 -17.38
N MET A 212 -4.09 11.80 -17.00
CA MET A 212 -4.60 12.25 -15.70
C MET A 212 -6.13 12.14 -15.63
N ARG A 213 -6.83 12.38 -16.76
CA ARG A 213 -8.28 12.17 -16.85
C ARG A 213 -8.67 10.72 -16.59
N TRP A 214 -7.91 9.75 -17.10
CA TRP A 214 -8.15 8.32 -16.83
C TRP A 214 -8.04 7.95 -15.35
N LYS A 215 -7.22 8.69 -14.58
CA LYS A 215 -7.10 8.54 -13.12
C LYS A 215 -8.25 9.20 -12.36
N GLY A 216 -9.16 9.89 -13.04
CA GLY A 216 -10.31 10.56 -12.43
C GLY A 216 -10.03 11.95 -11.89
N VAL A 217 -8.90 12.55 -12.28
CA VAL A 217 -8.57 13.96 -11.97
C VAL A 217 -9.04 14.82 -13.13
N ARG A 218 -9.94 15.78 -12.86
CA ARG A 218 -10.46 16.76 -13.81
C ARG A 218 -9.58 18.03 -13.81
N PRO A 219 -9.68 18.89 -14.84
CA PRO A 219 -8.92 20.14 -14.90
C PRO A 219 -9.24 21.05 -13.70
N SER A 220 -8.23 21.82 -13.28
CA SER A 220 -8.35 22.89 -12.29
C SER A 220 -8.17 24.23 -12.99
N VAL A 221 -9.10 25.15 -12.79
CA VAL A 221 -9.01 26.53 -13.32
C VAL A 221 -8.34 27.41 -12.26
N ARG A 222 -7.47 28.33 -12.68
CA ARG A 222 -6.88 29.33 -11.77
C ARG A 222 -7.95 30.36 -11.41
N GLY A 223 -7.93 30.80 -10.14
CA GLY A 223 -8.83 31.87 -9.66
C GLY A 223 -8.48 33.21 -10.28
#